data_AF-J4TXN6-F1
#
_entry.id   AF-J4TXN6-F1
#
_cell.length_a   1.000
_cell.length_b   1.000
_cell.length_c   1.000
_cell.angle_alpha   90.00
_cell.angle_beta   90.00
_cell.angle_gamma   90.00
#
_symmetry.space_group_name_H-M   'P 1'
#
loop_
_entity.id
_entity.type
_entity.pdbx_description
1 polymer ?
#
loop_
_entity_poly.entity_id
_entity_poly.type
_entity_poly.pdbx_seq_one_letter_code
_entity_poly.pdbx_strand_id
1 'polypeptide(L)'
;MPRIILESHSKPADSIFLQPWIKALVKDNSDQHRPSERVIPSLTRQDLLVPHMSAQILTNPCHFTKITRFYDVSNYKVCASIRDSTHQILS
;
A
#
# COMPACT_ATOMS: atom_id res chain seq x y z
N MET A 1 -12.46 -37.88 -24.18
CA MET A 1 -11.29 -36.98 -24.07
C MET A 1 -11.19 -36.46 -22.64
N PRO A 2 -10.03 -36.50 -21.99
CA PRO A 2 -9.91 -36.02 -20.61
C PRO A 2 -10.06 -34.49 -20.57
N ARG A 3 -10.90 -33.99 -19.66
CA ARG A 3 -11.02 -32.55 -19.37
C ARG A 3 -9.82 -32.14 -18.52
N ILE A 4 -8.85 -31.50 -19.15
CA ILE A 4 -7.76 -30.81 -18.45
C ILE A 4 -8.35 -29.50 -17.94
N ILE A 5 -8.66 -29.44 -16.65
CA ILE A 5 -9.02 -28.19 -15.98
C ILE A 5 -7.69 -27.55 -15.59
N LEU A 6 -7.23 -26.60 -16.40
CA LEU A 6 -6.12 -25.72 -16.02
C LEU A 6 -6.64 -24.85 -14.89
N GLU A 7 -6.22 -25.12 -13.65
CA GLU A 7 -6.46 -24.22 -12.53
C GLU A 7 -5.74 -22.90 -12.81
N SER A 8 -6.43 -21.95 -13.45
CA SER A 8 -5.95 -20.58 -13.70
C SER A 8 -5.97 -19.74 -12.41
N HIS A 9 -5.74 -20.37 -11.26
CA HIS A 9 -5.65 -19.74 -9.95
C HIS A 9 -4.27 -19.12 -9.69
N SER A 10 -3.63 -18.56 -10.72
CA SER A 10 -2.54 -17.63 -10.48
C SER A 10 -3.16 -16.37 -9.87
N LYS A 11 -3.11 -16.27 -8.54
CA LYS A 11 -3.33 -14.99 -7.86
C LYS A 11 -2.47 -13.95 -8.59
N PRO A 12 -3.03 -12.79 -8.99
CA PRO A 12 -2.25 -11.79 -9.71
C PRO A 12 -0.98 -11.52 -8.90
N ALA A 13 0.18 -11.80 -9.50
CA ALA A 13 1.44 -11.59 -8.84
C ALA A 13 1.54 -10.11 -8.45
N ASP A 14 1.82 -9.85 -7.18
CA ASP A 14 2.03 -8.50 -6.69
C ASP A 14 3.23 -7.87 -7.42
N SER A 15 3.17 -6.55 -7.62
CA SER A 15 4.29 -5.81 -8.20
C SER A 15 5.55 -6.01 -7.37
N ILE A 16 6.72 -6.11 -8.01
CA ILE A 16 8.02 -6.24 -7.33
C ILE A 16 8.29 -5.10 -6.33
N PHE A 17 7.65 -3.94 -6.52
CA PHE A 17 7.79 -2.78 -5.64
C PHE A 17 6.89 -2.86 -4.40
N LEU A 18 5.87 -3.73 -4.40
CA LEU A 18 4.95 -3.91 -3.27
C LEU A 18 5.56 -4.88 -2.25
N GLN A 19 6.38 -4.34 -1.35
CA GLN A 19 6.98 -5.12 -0.27
C GLN A 19 6.18 -4.99 1.04
N PRO A 20 6.36 -5.92 2.00
CA PRO A 20 5.74 -5.81 3.32
C PRO A 20 6.34 -4.63 4.11
N TRP A 21 5.50 -3.71 4.57
CA TRP A 21 5.94 -2.58 5.40
C TRP A 21 4.98 -2.27 6.54
N ILE A 22 3.67 -2.46 6.37
CA ILE A 22 2.63 -2.10 7.36
C ILE A 22 2.87 -2.85 8.69
N LYS A 23 3.20 -4.15 8.61
CA LYS A 23 3.44 -4.96 9.82
C LYS A 23 4.62 -4.45 10.64
N ALA A 24 5.74 -4.15 9.96
CA ALA A 24 6.93 -3.61 10.62
C ALA A 24 6.61 -2.24 11.22
N LEU A 25 5.90 -1.40 10.46
CA LEU A 25 5.52 -0.07 10.88
C LEU A 25 4.70 -0.06 12.17
N VAL A 26 3.68 -0.90 12.26
CA VAL A 26 2.82 -0.97 13.45
C VAL A 26 3.59 -1.55 14.64
N LYS A 27 4.49 -2.50 14.40
CA LYS A 27 5.30 -3.11 15.46
C LYS A 27 6.33 -2.13 16.04
N ASP A 28 7.00 -1.36 15.18
CA ASP A 28 8.06 -0.45 15.60
C ASP A 28 7.52 0.80 16.31
N ASN A 29 6.23 1.13 16.10
CA ASN A 29 5.58 2.32 16.65
C ASN A 29 4.56 2.01 17.77
N SER A 30 4.61 0.83 18.40
CA SER A 30 3.63 0.45 19.41
C SER A 30 3.66 1.31 20.68
N ASP A 31 4.83 1.83 21.06
CA ASP A 31 5.05 2.31 22.42
C ASP A 31 5.21 3.85 22.54
N GLN A 32 5.64 4.55 21.49
CA GLN A 32 6.04 5.98 21.58
C GLN A 32 5.67 6.85 20.37
N HIS A 33 4.59 6.55 19.65
CA HIS A 33 4.24 7.32 18.47
C HIS A 33 3.39 8.56 18.77
N ARG A 34 3.75 9.71 18.19
CA ARG A 34 2.87 10.90 18.26
C ARG A 34 1.72 10.75 17.25
N PRO A 35 0.49 11.16 17.60
CA PRO A 35 -0.68 10.98 16.71
C PRO A 35 -0.55 11.57 15.29
N SER A 36 0.30 12.59 15.11
CA SER A 36 0.49 13.29 13.83
C SER A 36 1.90 13.10 13.24
N GLU A 37 2.65 12.12 13.74
CA GLU A 37 4.00 11.86 13.26
C GLU A 37 3.97 11.23 11.86
N ARG A 38 4.84 11.76 10.99
CA ARG A 38 4.92 11.29 9.61
C ARG A 38 5.84 10.10 9.55
N VAL A 39 5.26 8.96 9.18
CA VAL A 39 6.00 7.71 9.05
C VAL A 39 6.58 7.51 7.64
N ILE A 40 6.08 8.27 6.67
CA ILE A 40 6.50 8.21 5.27
C ILE A 40 6.95 9.61 4.83
N PRO A 41 8.04 9.75 4.04
CA PRO A 41 8.47 11.03 3.51
C PRO A 41 7.37 11.73 2.71
N SER A 42 7.35 13.07 2.80
CA SER A 42 6.44 13.88 1.98
C SER A 42 6.84 13.78 0.51
N LEU A 43 5.84 13.58 -0.35
CA LEU A 43 6.03 13.60 -1.80
C LEU A 43 5.77 15.00 -2.36
N THR A 44 6.49 15.36 -3.42
CA THR A 44 6.25 16.61 -4.16
C THR A 44 5.15 16.41 -5.20
N ARG A 45 4.62 17.51 -5.76
CA ARG A 45 3.63 17.42 -6.85
C ARG A 45 4.19 16.71 -8.10
N GLN A 46 5.50 16.85 -8.37
CA GLN A 46 6.14 16.19 -9.51
C GLN A 46 6.16 14.67 -9.33
N ASP A 47 6.43 14.20 -8.12
CA ASP A 47 6.39 12.77 -7.79
C ASP A 47 4.99 12.18 -7.96
N LEU A 48 3.95 12.95 -7.65
CA LEU A 48 2.55 12.51 -7.80
C LEU A 48 2.09 12.45 -9.25
N LEU A 49 2.65 13.28 -10.14
CA LEU A 49 2.30 13.28 -11.57
C LEU A 49 2.88 12.05 -12.28
N VAL A 50 4.11 11.66 -11.92
CA VAL A 50 4.83 10.55 -12.57
C VAL A 50 5.48 9.64 -11.52
N PRO A 51 4.68 8.94 -10.69
CA PRO A 51 5.21 8.19 -9.54
C PRO A 51 6.11 7.02 -9.94
N HIS A 52 5.90 6.47 -11.13
CA HIS A 52 6.70 5.38 -11.68
C HIS A 52 8.08 5.80 -12.19
N MET A 53 8.37 7.11 -12.24
CA MET A 53 9.71 7.64 -12.58
C MET A 53 10.40 8.26 -11.36
N SER A 54 9.70 8.45 -10.24
CA SER A 54 10.29 9.04 -9.04
C SER A 54 11.14 7.99 -8.32
N ALA A 55 12.45 8.22 -8.28
CA ALA A 55 13.39 7.37 -7.55
C ALA A 55 13.02 7.30 -6.05
N GLN A 56 12.52 8.39 -5.47
CA GLN A 56 12.08 8.44 -4.08
C GLN A 56 10.93 7.46 -3.81
N ILE A 57 9.99 7.33 -4.75
CA ILE A 57 8.88 6.38 -4.63
C ILE A 57 9.38 4.96 -4.87
N LEU A 58 10.07 4.73 -5.99
CA LEU A 58 10.50 3.38 -6.40
C LEU A 58 11.45 2.70 -5.40
N THR A 59 12.29 3.47 -4.71
CA THR A 59 13.25 2.93 -3.72
C THR A 59 12.65 2.67 -2.35
N ASN A 60 11.48 3.25 -2.05
CA ASN A 60 10.85 3.13 -0.74
C ASN A 60 9.51 2.38 -0.85
N PRO A 61 9.46 1.10 -0.43
CA PRO A 61 8.26 0.29 -0.53
C PRO A 61 7.05 0.82 0.24
N CYS A 62 7.26 1.68 1.24
CA CYS A 62 6.17 2.27 2.03
C CYS A 62 5.24 3.15 1.19
N HIS A 63 5.69 3.64 0.02
CA HIS A 63 4.82 4.37 -0.90
C HIS A 63 3.91 3.46 -1.73
N PHE A 64 4.16 2.15 -1.76
CA PHE A 64 3.34 1.18 -2.49
C PHE A 64 2.29 0.58 -1.59
N THR A 65 1.03 0.74 -1.99
CA THR A 65 -0.12 0.15 -1.31
C THR A 65 -1.22 -0.16 -2.32
N LYS A 66 -2.09 -1.11 -1.97
CA LYS A 66 -3.27 -1.46 -2.75
C LYS A 66 -4.52 -1.06 -1.99
N ILE A 67 -5.43 -0.36 -2.67
CA ILE A 67 -6.74 -0.07 -2.10
C ILE A 67 -7.59 -1.34 -2.19
N THR A 68 -8.16 -1.76 -1.07
CA THR A 68 -9.00 -2.96 -0.97
C THR A 68 -10.49 -2.62 -0.99
N ARG A 69 -10.89 -1.55 -0.29
CA ARG A 69 -12.29 -1.15 -0.15
C ARG A 69 -12.38 0.34 0.14
N PHE A 70 -13.36 1.00 -0.48
CA PHE A 70 -13.80 2.35 -0.10
C PHE A 70 -15.02 2.24 0.82
N TYR A 71 -15.11 3.12 1.80
CA TYR A 71 -16.24 3.16 2.73
C TYR A 71 -17.10 4.40 2.53
N ASP A 72 -16.53 5.57 2.73
CA ASP A 72 -17.28 6.83 2.73
C ASP A 72 -16.37 8.04 2.44
N VAL A 73 -16.97 9.19 2.17
CA VAL A 73 -16.30 10.48 2.04
C VAL A 73 -16.89 11.45 3.07
N SER A 74 -16.08 11.84 4.05
CA SER A 74 -16.49 12.73 5.14
C SER A 74 -15.50 13.88 5.30
N ASN A 75 -15.99 15.11 5.45
CA ASN A 75 -15.17 16.32 5.63
C ASN A 75 -14.08 16.50 4.56
N TYR A 76 -14.41 16.28 3.28
CA TYR A 76 -13.46 16.31 2.16
C TYR A 76 -12.31 15.30 2.27
N LYS A 77 -12.46 14.25 3.09
CA LYS A 77 -11.51 13.14 3.23
C LYS A 77 -12.17 11.83 2.81
N VAL A 78 -11.43 10.99 2.08
CA VAL A 78 -11.88 9.66 1.66
C VAL A 78 -11.45 8.66 2.73
N CYS A 79 -12.39 7.88 3.24
CA CYS A 79 -12.13 6.79 4.18
C CYS A 79 -12.10 5.46 3.42
N ALA A 80 -10.96 4.77 3.46
CA ALA A 80 -10.72 3.54 2.72
C ALA A 80 -9.95 2.52 3.56
N SER A 81 -9.86 1.29 3.06
CA SER A 81 -8.89 0.32 3.57
C SER A 81 -7.87 0.01 2.50
N ILE A 82 -6.61 0.02 2.93
CA ILE A 82 -5.45 -0.21 2.08
C ILE A 82 -4.63 -1.39 2.64
N ARG A 83 -3.87 -2.04 1.78
CA ARG A 83 -3.02 -3.16 2.16
C ARG A 83 -1.66 -3.10 1.48
N ASP A 84 -0.67 -3.67 2.13
CA ASP A 84 0.57 -4.07 1.49
C ASP A 84 0.46 -5.52 1.00
N SER A 85 1.59 -6.17 0.73
CA SER A 85 1.61 -7.59 0.34
C SER A 85 1.13 -8.53 1.46
N THR A 86 1.14 -8.11 2.73
CA THR A 86 0.92 -8.99 3.89
C THR A 86 -0.28 -8.62 4.77
N HIS A 87 -0.46 -7.35 5.11
CA HIS A 87 -1.43 -6.86 6.10
C HIS A 87 -2.26 -5.71 5.54
N GLN A 88 -3.42 -5.49 6.15
CA GLN A 88 -4.39 -4.48 5.76
C GLN A 88 -4.59 -3.49 6.92
N ILE A 89 -4.73 -2.21 6.59
CA ILE A 89 -4.95 -1.11 7.53
C ILE A 89 -6.06 -0.18 7.00
N LEU A 90 -6.61 0.66 7.89
CA LEU A 90 -7.55 1.73 7.52
C LEU A 90 -6.78 3.00 7.16
N SER A 91 -7.29 3.76 6.19
CA SER A 91 -6.73 5.00 5.68
C SER A 91 -7.79 6.09 5.51
#